data_AF-A0A9R1LEZ2-F1
#
_entry.id   AF-A0A9R1LEZ2-F1
#
_cell.length_a   1.000
_cell.length_b   1.000
_cell.length_c   1.000
_cell.angle_alpha   90.00
_cell.angle_beta   90.00
_cell.angle_gamma   90.00
#
_symmetry.space_group_name_H-M   'P 1'
#
loop_
_entity.id
_entity.type
_entity.pdbx_description
1 polymer ?
#
loop_
_entity_poly.entity_id
_entity_poly.type
_entity_poly.pdbx_seq_one_letter_code
_entity_poly.pdbx_strand_id
1 'polypeptide(L)'
;MASACPRPLFLSFPKSPAPPLAVPSKHHPSATASLSVSTRARAASSSAPSPSPSPSPPADGVGPAAPTRGDVYLGRQLAAAAAAGARARAPEEDAERRRRRKEKRKALAKKTPSGVACCYGCGAPLHTGEEGSPGHVEPATYDLKKRHNQLKTVLCGRCKLLSHGHMVTAVGGHGGYPGGKQFVSAEELREKLSYLRHEKALIVKLVDIVDFNGSFLSRIRDFAGANPIVLVITKVDLLPRDTDLNCIGDWVVESVVRKKLNVLSVHLTSSKSLVGITGVISEIQQEKKARDVYILGSANVGKSAFISAMLKTMAYKDPVAAAAQKYKPIQSAVPGTTLGPIQIEAFLGGGKLYDTPGVHLHHRQAAVIHADDLPSLAPQSRLKGRCFPNIMLCSG
;
A
#
# COMPACT_ATOMS: atom_id res chain seq x y z
N MET A 1 -16.66 -29.95 2.61
CA MET A 1 -16.62 -28.56 2.08
C MET A 1 -17.00 -27.63 3.23
N ALA A 2 -16.05 -26.90 3.81
CA ALA A 2 -16.32 -25.94 4.88
C ALA A 2 -15.96 -24.54 4.37
N SER A 3 -16.97 -23.67 4.30
CA SER A 3 -16.87 -22.28 3.89
C SER A 3 -16.13 -21.48 4.95
N ALA A 4 -15.01 -20.86 4.60
CA ALA A 4 -14.29 -19.94 5.47
C ALA A 4 -15.02 -18.58 5.48
N CYS A 5 -15.53 -18.18 6.65
CA CYS A 5 -16.10 -16.86 6.85
C CYS A 5 -15.10 -15.75 6.49
N PRO A 6 -15.51 -14.70 5.74
CA PRO A 6 -14.65 -13.56 5.49
C PRO A 6 -14.47 -12.74 6.78
N ARG A 7 -13.22 -12.33 7.06
CA ARG A 7 -12.91 -11.36 8.11
C ARG A 7 -13.61 -10.02 7.82
N PRO A 8 -14.10 -9.29 8.84
CA PRO A 8 -14.65 -7.95 8.64
C PRO A 8 -13.57 -7.00 8.13
N LEU A 9 -13.92 -6.18 7.14
CA LEU A 9 -13.07 -5.12 6.60
C LEU A 9 -12.92 -4.04 7.68
N PHE A 10 -11.70 -3.81 8.16
CA PHE A 10 -11.42 -2.75 9.13
C PHE A 10 -11.22 -1.41 8.41
N LEU A 11 -12.08 -0.43 8.73
CA LEU A 11 -11.88 0.98 8.42
C LEU A 11 -11.05 1.62 9.56
N SER A 12 -9.95 2.26 9.22
CA SER A 12 -9.10 2.98 10.19
C SER A 12 -9.28 4.49 10.03
N PHE A 13 -9.71 5.16 11.10
CA PHE A 13 -9.94 6.62 11.12
C PHE A 13 -8.84 7.35 11.90
N PRO A 14 -8.40 8.54 11.47
CA PRO A 14 -7.55 9.39 12.29
C PRO A 14 -8.38 9.98 13.45
N LYS A 15 -7.92 9.77 14.70
CA LYS A 15 -8.46 10.49 15.87
C LYS A 15 -8.10 11.98 15.78
N SER A 16 -9.10 12.86 15.96
CA SER A 16 -8.88 14.29 16.12
C SER A 16 -8.01 14.59 17.36
N PRO A 17 -7.06 15.55 17.30
CA PRO A 17 -6.33 15.98 18.48
C PRO A 17 -7.26 16.80 19.40
N ALA A 18 -7.26 16.46 20.69
CA ALA A 18 -7.91 17.24 21.74
C ALA A 18 -7.21 18.61 21.91
N PRO A 19 -7.94 19.68 22.27
CA PRO A 19 -7.35 20.99 22.50
C PRO A 19 -6.46 20.99 23.77
N PRO A 20 -5.40 21.79 23.81
CA PRO A 20 -4.49 21.81 24.96
C PRO A 20 -5.18 22.46 26.18
N LEU A 21 -5.05 21.78 27.32
CA LEU A 21 -5.44 22.27 28.64
C LEU A 21 -4.56 23.45 29.04
N ALA A 22 -5.22 24.48 29.57
CA ALA A 22 -4.61 25.70 30.09
C ALA A 22 -3.70 25.41 31.29
N VAL A 23 -2.54 26.06 31.29
CA VAL A 23 -1.55 26.06 32.38
C VAL A 23 -2.02 27.02 33.48
N PRO A 24 -2.08 26.61 34.76
CA PRO A 24 -2.00 27.54 35.87
C PRO A 24 -0.55 27.67 36.34
N SER A 25 -0.14 28.94 36.47
CA SER A 25 1.12 29.39 37.03
C SER A 25 1.06 29.36 38.57
N LYS A 26 2.23 29.06 39.19
CA LYS A 26 2.80 29.60 40.44
C LYS A 26 3.06 28.66 41.63
N HIS A 27 4.34 28.73 42.04
CA HIS A 27 4.94 28.67 43.39
C HIS A 27 5.11 27.33 44.14
N HIS A 28 6.38 27.00 44.38
CA HIS A 28 6.94 26.20 45.49
C HIS A 28 7.26 27.11 46.71
N PRO A 29 7.70 26.59 47.88
CA PRO A 29 7.13 25.52 48.71
C PRO A 29 7.17 25.88 50.23
N SER A 30 6.45 25.15 51.10
CA SER A 30 6.84 25.06 52.52
C SER A 30 6.26 23.85 53.26
N ALA A 31 7.18 22.99 53.72
CA ALA A 31 7.32 22.42 55.06
C ALA A 31 6.28 21.47 55.70
N THR A 32 6.87 20.54 56.49
CA THR A 32 6.34 19.68 57.59
C THR A 32 5.54 18.44 57.19
N ALA A 33 6.06 17.21 57.31
CA ALA A 33 6.41 16.42 58.51
C ALA A 33 5.20 15.72 59.15
N SER A 34 5.16 14.38 59.08
CA SER A 34 4.95 13.48 60.22
C SER A 34 4.83 12.02 59.80
N LEU A 35 5.59 11.17 60.48
CA LEU A 35 5.53 9.71 60.49
C LEU A 35 4.20 9.19 61.09
N SER A 36 3.79 7.98 60.71
CA SER A 36 3.46 6.94 61.70
C SER A 36 3.40 5.54 61.09
N VAL A 37 4.10 4.63 61.77
CA VAL A 37 4.24 3.19 61.58
C VAL A 37 3.18 2.45 62.40
N SER A 38 2.61 1.36 61.88
CA SER A 38 2.39 0.06 62.59
C SER A 38 1.42 -0.82 61.80
N THR A 39 1.79 -2.00 61.31
CA THR A 39 2.19 -3.28 61.94
C THR A 39 1.02 -4.23 62.26
N ARG A 40 1.31 -5.51 61.97
CA ARG A 40 0.66 -6.78 62.35
C ARG A 40 -0.56 -7.24 61.55
N ALA A 41 -0.80 -8.54 61.33
CA ALA A 41 0.01 -9.76 61.30
C ALA A 41 -0.94 -10.92 60.97
N ARG A 42 -0.43 -11.93 60.22
CA ARG A 42 -0.72 -13.38 60.27
C ARG A 42 -2.15 -13.89 60.49
N ALA A 43 -2.61 -14.80 59.63
CA ALA A 43 -2.52 -16.26 59.88
C ALA A 43 -3.09 -17.09 58.71
N ALA A 44 -2.53 -18.29 58.54
CA ALA A 44 -2.85 -19.29 57.54
C ALA A 44 -3.96 -20.25 58.00
N SER A 45 -4.64 -20.93 57.08
CA SER A 45 -4.71 -22.40 57.03
C SER A 45 -5.67 -22.92 55.95
N SER A 46 -5.29 -24.08 55.44
CA SER A 46 -5.87 -24.95 54.42
C SER A 46 -7.09 -25.75 54.90
N SER A 47 -8.01 -26.11 53.99
CA SER A 47 -8.38 -27.50 53.64
C SER A 47 -9.79 -27.59 53.02
N ALA A 48 -9.92 -28.48 52.03
CA ALA A 48 -11.16 -28.83 51.35
C ALA A 48 -11.94 -29.91 52.12
N PRO A 49 -13.23 -30.12 51.80
CA PRO A 49 -13.65 -31.47 51.41
C PRO A 49 -14.64 -31.53 50.23
N SER A 50 -14.69 -32.73 49.63
CA SER A 50 -15.44 -33.19 48.45
C SER A 50 -16.96 -33.41 48.67
N PRO A 51 -17.77 -33.59 47.60
CA PRO A 51 -19.24 -33.54 47.64
C PRO A 51 -19.94 -34.91 47.72
N SER A 52 -21.22 -34.90 48.11
CA SER A 52 -22.16 -36.03 48.16
C SER A 52 -23.35 -35.83 47.17
N PRO A 53 -24.21 -36.84 46.90
CA PRO A 53 -24.69 -37.18 45.56
C PRO A 53 -26.06 -36.60 45.14
N SER A 54 -26.30 -36.66 43.82
CA SER A 54 -27.52 -36.31 43.07
C SER A 54 -28.70 -37.28 43.24
N PRO A 55 -29.95 -36.81 43.00
CA PRO A 55 -31.01 -37.60 42.37
C PRO A 55 -31.26 -37.19 40.91
N SER A 56 -31.69 -38.14 40.07
CA SER A 56 -32.00 -38.01 38.63
C SER A 56 -33.54 -37.98 38.38
N PRO A 57 -34.06 -37.90 37.14
CA PRO A 57 -34.36 -36.66 36.40
C PRO A 57 -35.85 -36.56 35.99
N PRO A 58 -36.24 -35.54 35.18
CA PRO A 58 -37.14 -35.83 34.08
C PRO A 58 -36.59 -35.40 32.71
N ALA A 59 -37.18 -36.02 31.69
CA ALA A 59 -36.83 -36.00 30.28
C ALA A 59 -37.18 -34.67 29.58
N ASP A 60 -36.32 -34.28 28.64
CA ASP A 60 -36.63 -33.94 27.23
C ASP A 60 -35.55 -33.03 26.66
N GLY A 61 -34.87 -33.49 25.61
CA GLY A 61 -33.81 -32.73 24.96
C GLY A 61 -33.26 -33.42 23.73
N VAL A 62 -33.93 -33.25 22.58
CA VAL A 62 -33.38 -33.58 21.26
C VAL A 62 -32.34 -32.51 20.90
N GLY A 63 -31.10 -32.74 21.31
CA GLY A 63 -29.91 -32.07 20.79
C GLY A 63 -28.93 -33.13 20.30
N PRO A 64 -28.09 -32.86 19.28
CA PRO A 64 -27.10 -33.83 18.83
C PRO A 64 -26.22 -34.21 20.02
N ALA A 65 -26.23 -35.50 20.37
CA ALA A 65 -25.49 -36.01 21.51
C ALA A 65 -24.03 -35.57 21.43
N ALA A 66 -23.51 -35.00 22.51
CA ALA A 66 -22.09 -34.68 22.60
C ALA A 66 -21.28 -35.95 22.30
N PRO A 67 -20.26 -35.88 21.44
CA PRO A 67 -19.53 -37.07 21.00
C PRO A 67 -18.98 -37.80 22.23
N THR A 68 -19.21 -39.11 22.28
CA THR A 68 -18.73 -39.93 23.39
C THR A 68 -17.20 -39.93 23.43
N ARG A 69 -16.59 -40.29 24.56
CA ARG A 69 -15.13 -40.43 24.63
C ARG A 69 -14.57 -41.37 23.56
N GLY A 70 -15.34 -42.39 23.16
CA GLY A 70 -15.00 -43.29 22.05
C GLY A 70 -15.01 -42.57 20.70
N ASP A 71 -16.02 -41.74 20.43
CA ASP A 71 -16.13 -40.96 19.19
C ASP A 71 -15.03 -39.91 19.06
N VAL A 72 -14.66 -39.27 20.18
CA VAL A 72 -13.54 -38.32 20.22
C VAL A 72 -12.21 -39.03 19.96
N TYR A 73 -12.03 -40.25 20.47
CA TYR A 73 -10.83 -41.06 20.22
C TYR A 73 -10.74 -41.53 18.77
N LEU A 74 -11.82 -42.05 18.20
CA LEU A 74 -11.91 -42.44 16.79
C LEU A 74 -11.74 -41.25 15.85
N GLY A 75 -12.36 -40.11 16.16
CA GLY A 75 -12.18 -38.86 15.42
C GLY A 75 -10.73 -38.36 15.43
N ARG A 76 -10.01 -38.52 16.55
CA ARG A 76 -8.58 -38.21 16.64
C ARG A 76 -7.72 -39.16 15.81
N GLN A 77 -8.03 -40.46 15.81
CA GLN A 77 -7.33 -41.46 15.00
C GLN A 77 -7.53 -41.22 13.50
N LEU A 78 -8.76 -40.92 13.07
CA LEU A 78 -9.07 -40.59 11.67
C LEU A 78 -8.43 -39.26 11.24
N ALA A 79 -8.40 -38.25 12.12
CA ALA A 79 -7.71 -36.99 11.85
C ALA A 79 -6.17 -37.16 11.80
N ALA A 80 -5.60 -38.01 12.64
CA ALA A 80 -4.18 -38.36 12.61
C ALA A 80 -3.82 -39.14 11.33
N ALA A 81 -4.67 -40.08 10.90
CA ALA A 81 -4.51 -40.81 9.64
C ALA A 81 -4.65 -39.89 8.42
N ALA A 82 -5.60 -38.93 8.44
CA ALA A 82 -5.73 -37.91 7.39
C ALA A 82 -4.53 -36.94 7.37
N ALA A 83 -3.98 -36.58 8.53
CA ALA A 83 -2.77 -35.77 8.64
C ALA A 83 -1.51 -36.52 8.21
N ALA A 84 -1.44 -37.83 8.46
CA ALA A 84 -0.38 -38.72 7.96
C ALA A 84 -0.46 -38.89 6.43
N GLY A 85 -1.67 -39.05 5.87
CA GLY A 85 -1.92 -39.08 4.43
C GLY A 85 -1.62 -37.76 3.72
N ALA A 86 -1.87 -36.61 4.38
CA ALA A 86 -1.54 -35.28 3.85
C ALA A 86 -0.04 -34.95 3.93
N ARG A 87 0.73 -35.66 4.76
CA ARG A 87 2.20 -35.55 4.86
C ARG A 87 2.95 -36.47 3.91
N ALA A 88 2.25 -37.31 3.15
CA ALA A 88 2.82 -38.12 2.06
C ALA A 88 2.66 -37.43 0.70
N ARG A 89 3.25 -36.24 0.52
CA ARG A 89 3.70 -35.82 -0.82
C ARG A 89 5.19 -36.03 -0.88
N ALA A 90 5.64 -36.78 -1.88
CA ALA A 90 7.04 -37.18 -2.02
C ALA A 90 7.96 -35.94 -1.88
N PRO A 91 9.02 -36.01 -1.05
CA PRO A 91 9.98 -34.90 -0.90
C PRO A 91 10.55 -34.40 -2.23
N GLU A 92 10.64 -35.29 -3.22
CA GLU A 92 11.07 -34.97 -4.58
C GLU A 92 10.11 -34.05 -5.34
N GLU A 93 8.79 -34.23 -5.28
CA GLU A 93 7.85 -33.37 -6.02
C GLU A 93 7.87 -31.93 -5.50
N ASP A 94 8.00 -31.77 -4.19
CA ASP A 94 8.05 -30.45 -3.55
C ASP A 94 9.44 -29.78 -3.74
N ALA A 95 10.51 -30.58 -3.82
CA ALA A 95 11.85 -30.12 -4.19
C ALA A 95 11.93 -29.71 -5.68
N GLU A 96 11.36 -30.51 -6.58
CA GLU A 96 11.29 -30.26 -8.01
C GLU A 96 10.41 -29.04 -8.32
N ARG A 97 9.29 -28.87 -7.61
CA ARG A 97 8.47 -27.65 -7.72
C ARG A 97 9.20 -26.41 -7.20
N ARG A 98 10.01 -26.53 -6.13
CA ARG A 98 10.88 -25.44 -5.65
C ARG A 98 12.00 -25.15 -6.63
N ARG A 99 12.59 -26.16 -7.26
CA ARG A 99 13.62 -26.05 -8.30
C ARG A 99 13.06 -25.38 -9.55
N ARG A 100 11.92 -25.84 -10.07
CA ARG A 100 11.19 -25.21 -11.19
C ARG A 100 10.78 -23.77 -10.87
N ARG A 101 10.36 -23.48 -9.64
CA ARG A 101 10.12 -22.08 -9.20
C ARG A 101 11.41 -21.26 -9.16
N LYS A 102 12.52 -21.80 -8.66
CA LYS A 102 13.82 -21.13 -8.59
C LYS A 102 14.43 -20.90 -9.98
N GLU A 103 14.26 -21.86 -10.90
CA GLU A 103 14.67 -21.79 -12.30
C GLU A 103 13.77 -20.83 -13.08
N LYS A 104 12.44 -20.87 -12.89
CA LYS A 104 11.51 -19.89 -13.48
C LYS A 104 11.75 -18.48 -12.93
N ARG A 105 12.10 -18.34 -11.64
CA ARG A 105 12.51 -17.07 -11.01
C ARG A 105 13.86 -16.57 -11.52
N LYS A 106 14.84 -17.47 -11.76
CA LYS A 106 16.10 -17.13 -12.42
C LYS A 106 15.90 -16.75 -13.89
N ALA A 107 15.03 -17.44 -14.62
CA ALA A 107 14.73 -17.18 -16.03
C ALA A 107 13.94 -15.87 -16.22
N LEU A 108 13.03 -15.53 -15.30
CA LEU A 108 12.33 -14.25 -15.31
C LEU A 108 13.19 -13.09 -14.77
N ALA A 109 14.01 -13.31 -13.75
CA ALA A 109 14.97 -12.31 -13.29
C ALA A 109 16.03 -12.00 -14.35
N LYS A 110 16.31 -12.92 -15.28
CA LYS A 110 17.12 -12.70 -16.49
C LYS A 110 16.44 -11.80 -17.53
N LYS A 111 15.11 -11.62 -17.48
CA LYS A 111 14.34 -10.76 -18.40
C LYS A 111 14.16 -9.33 -17.90
N THR A 112 14.48 -9.05 -16.64
CA THR A 112 14.73 -7.68 -16.16
C THR A 112 16.21 -7.40 -16.37
N PRO A 113 16.63 -6.27 -16.97
CA PRO A 113 18.05 -5.95 -17.15
C PRO A 113 18.69 -5.66 -15.78
N SER A 114 18.97 -6.70 -15.01
CA SER A 114 19.39 -6.64 -13.60
C SER A 114 20.82 -6.13 -13.40
N GLY A 115 21.49 -5.67 -14.46
CA GLY A 115 22.81 -5.04 -14.42
C GLY A 115 22.85 -3.62 -14.99
N VAL A 116 21.71 -3.08 -15.47
CA VAL A 116 21.68 -1.74 -16.05
C VAL A 116 21.31 -0.75 -14.95
N ALA A 117 22.18 0.22 -14.70
CA ALA A 117 21.88 1.27 -13.74
C ALA A 117 20.73 2.13 -14.27
N CYS A 118 19.74 2.40 -13.42
CA CYS A 118 18.58 3.21 -13.78
C CYS A 118 18.59 4.53 -13.03
N CYS A 119 17.97 5.55 -13.63
CA CYS A 119 17.65 6.81 -12.96
C CYS A 119 16.74 6.53 -11.77
N TYR A 120 17.14 6.95 -10.56
CA TYR A 120 16.33 6.71 -9.37
C TYR A 120 15.00 7.50 -9.37
N GLY A 121 14.91 8.57 -10.17
CA GLY A 121 13.71 9.40 -10.27
C GLY A 121 12.59 8.78 -11.12
N CYS A 122 12.93 8.22 -12.28
CA CYS A 122 11.95 7.69 -13.25
C CYS A 122 12.11 6.20 -13.59
N GLY A 123 13.16 5.53 -13.11
CA GLY A 123 13.44 4.12 -13.40
C GLY A 123 13.91 3.82 -14.83
N ALA A 124 14.18 4.84 -15.66
CA ALA A 124 14.72 4.65 -17.00
C ALA A 124 16.20 4.19 -16.97
N PRO A 125 16.63 3.25 -17.83
CA PRO A 125 18.03 2.88 -17.99
C PRO A 125 18.92 4.10 -18.28
N LEU A 126 20.03 4.25 -17.56
CA LEU A 126 20.95 5.35 -17.78
C LEU A 126 21.76 5.13 -19.06
N HIS A 127 21.92 6.20 -19.84
CA HIS A 127 22.74 6.20 -21.06
C HIS A 127 23.32 7.60 -21.31
N THR A 128 24.28 7.68 -22.23
CA THR A 128 24.96 8.92 -22.63
C THR A 128 24.68 9.31 -24.09
N GLY A 129 23.72 8.63 -24.74
CA GLY A 129 23.29 8.90 -26.11
C GLY A 129 22.45 10.19 -26.25
N GLU A 130 21.30 10.09 -26.91
CA GLU A 130 20.46 11.26 -27.24
C GLU A 130 20.10 12.13 -26.04
N GLU A 131 20.35 13.43 -26.14
CA GLU A 131 19.97 14.43 -25.15
C GLU A 131 18.45 14.58 -25.07
N GLY A 132 17.92 14.80 -23.86
CA GLY A 132 16.48 14.96 -23.63
C GLY A 132 15.69 13.66 -23.49
N SER A 133 16.22 12.52 -23.94
CA SER A 133 15.55 11.23 -23.77
C SER A 133 15.67 10.68 -22.32
N PRO A 134 14.69 9.89 -21.83
CA PRO A 134 14.70 9.26 -20.52
C PRO A 134 15.93 8.41 -20.29
N GLY A 135 16.70 8.80 -19.28
CA GLY A 135 17.92 8.07 -18.92
C GLY A 135 19.18 8.78 -19.36
N HIS A 136 19.07 9.81 -20.20
CA HIS A 136 20.22 10.61 -20.62
C HIS A 136 20.94 11.25 -19.42
N VAL A 137 22.26 11.07 -19.37
CA VAL A 137 23.18 11.70 -18.43
C VAL A 137 24.42 12.13 -19.20
N GLU A 138 24.92 13.32 -18.91
CA GLU A 138 26.20 13.83 -19.39
C GLU A 138 27.32 12.79 -19.28
N PRO A 139 28.08 12.51 -20.35
CA PRO A 139 29.12 11.48 -20.36
C PRO A 139 30.11 11.60 -19.19
N ALA A 140 30.59 12.82 -18.92
CA ALA A 140 31.52 13.09 -17.82
C ALA A 140 30.94 12.72 -16.44
N THR A 141 29.65 13.00 -16.22
CA THR A 141 28.96 12.65 -14.97
C THR A 141 28.73 11.15 -14.87
N TYR A 142 28.34 10.51 -15.98
CA TYR A 142 28.10 9.08 -16.05
C TYR A 142 29.36 8.30 -15.71
N ASP A 143 30.49 8.64 -16.34
CA ASP A 143 31.77 7.94 -16.14
C ASP A 143 32.33 8.15 -14.73
N LEU A 144 32.22 9.37 -14.18
CA LEU A 144 32.59 9.64 -12.79
C LEU A 144 31.78 8.75 -11.83
N LYS A 145 30.46 8.72 -11.97
CA LYS A 145 29.57 7.95 -11.09
C LYS A 145 29.72 6.45 -11.29
N LYS A 146 30.05 5.99 -12.50
CA LYS A 146 30.37 4.60 -12.81
C LYS A 146 31.66 4.17 -12.12
N ARG A 147 32.73 4.97 -12.20
CA ARG A 147 34.02 4.69 -11.52
C ARG A 147 33.86 4.53 -10.01
N HIS A 148 33.01 5.34 -9.38
CA HIS A 148 32.74 5.25 -7.95
C HIS A 148 31.59 4.31 -7.56
N ASN A 149 31.04 3.53 -8.50
CA ASN A 149 29.90 2.62 -8.27
C ASN A 149 28.65 3.31 -7.67
N GLN A 150 28.42 4.56 -8.04
CA GLN A 150 27.35 5.44 -7.52
C GLN A 150 26.22 5.67 -8.54
N LEU A 151 26.14 4.89 -9.62
CA LEU A 151 25.13 5.12 -10.67
C LEU A 151 23.68 5.04 -10.17
N LYS A 152 23.41 4.27 -9.09
CA LYS A 152 22.08 4.21 -8.44
C LYS A 152 21.64 5.54 -7.80
N THR A 153 22.56 6.50 -7.66
CA THR A 153 22.32 7.84 -7.07
C THR A 153 22.13 8.94 -8.11
N VAL A 154 22.00 8.58 -9.39
CA VAL A 154 21.98 9.54 -10.51
C VAL A 154 20.56 9.82 -11.00
N LEU A 155 20.27 11.11 -11.23
CA LEU A 155 19.11 11.56 -12.01
C LEU A 155 19.52 11.81 -13.46
N CYS A 156 18.68 11.38 -14.40
CA CYS A 156 18.77 11.81 -15.79
C CYS A 156 18.39 13.29 -15.96
N GLY A 157 18.82 13.89 -17.06
CA GLY A 157 18.57 15.31 -17.38
C GLY A 157 17.10 15.71 -17.23
N ARG A 158 16.17 14.89 -17.77
CA ARG A 158 14.73 15.12 -17.61
C ARG A 158 14.28 15.16 -16.16
N CYS A 159 14.70 14.21 -15.33
CA CYS A 159 14.29 14.18 -13.92
C CYS A 159 14.87 15.37 -13.14
N LYS A 160 16.04 15.89 -13.52
CA LYS A 160 16.57 17.13 -12.94
C LYS A 160 15.65 18.31 -13.28
N LEU A 161 15.22 18.45 -14.54
CA LEU A 161 14.28 19.49 -14.95
C LEU A 161 12.93 19.38 -14.20
N LEU A 162 12.37 18.17 -14.12
CA LEU A 162 11.15 17.92 -13.34
C LEU A 162 11.31 18.28 -11.86
N SER A 163 12.49 18.03 -11.27
CA SER A 163 12.77 18.37 -9.86
C SER A 163 12.86 19.86 -9.59
N HIS A 164 13.16 20.66 -10.62
CA HIS A 164 13.16 22.12 -10.57
C HIS A 164 11.81 22.73 -11.01
N GLY A 165 10.78 21.91 -11.24
CA GLY A 165 9.42 22.38 -11.57
C GLY A 165 9.15 22.58 -13.06
N HIS A 166 10.08 22.24 -13.95
CA HIS A 166 9.79 22.23 -15.39
C HIS A 166 8.82 21.10 -15.73
N MET A 167 7.94 21.32 -16.71
CA MET A 167 6.92 20.37 -17.15
C MET A 167 7.40 19.64 -18.40
N VAL A 168 8.26 18.62 -18.21
CA VAL A 168 8.84 17.85 -19.31
C VAL A 168 8.20 16.47 -19.39
N THR A 169 7.50 16.17 -20.49
CA THR A 169 6.85 14.86 -20.65
C THR A 169 7.84 13.82 -21.17
N ALA A 170 7.58 12.58 -20.77
CA ALA A 170 8.39 11.43 -21.16
C ALA A 170 7.87 10.69 -22.40
N VAL A 171 6.73 11.14 -22.93
CA VAL A 171 5.88 10.38 -23.85
C VAL A 171 5.67 11.19 -25.11
N GLY A 172 5.87 10.55 -26.27
CA GLY A 172 5.67 11.19 -27.57
C GLY A 172 4.21 11.62 -27.77
N GLY A 173 4.00 12.75 -28.44
CA GLY A 173 2.66 13.27 -28.78
C GLY A 173 2.03 14.23 -27.77
N HIS A 174 2.65 14.46 -26.60
CA HIS A 174 2.22 15.48 -25.62
C HIS A 174 3.38 16.35 -25.16
N GLY A 175 4.12 16.96 -26.11
CA GLY A 175 5.30 17.78 -25.81
C GLY A 175 6.56 17.00 -25.38
N GLY A 176 6.59 15.68 -25.63
CA GLY A 176 7.75 14.82 -25.36
C GLY A 176 8.71 14.77 -26.54
N TYR A 177 9.93 14.26 -26.30
CA TYR A 177 10.97 14.11 -27.32
C TYR A 177 10.53 13.16 -28.46
N PRO A 178 11.00 13.39 -29.70
CA PRO A 178 10.74 12.52 -30.84
C PRO A 178 11.31 11.12 -30.58
N GLY A 179 10.46 10.09 -30.56
CA GLY A 179 10.87 8.71 -30.22
C GLY A 179 10.52 8.26 -28.80
N GLY A 180 9.78 9.07 -28.02
CA GLY A 180 9.17 8.65 -26.77
C GLY A 180 8.35 7.38 -26.89
N LYS A 181 8.63 6.37 -26.05
CA LYS A 181 7.73 5.22 -25.91
C LYS A 181 6.34 5.74 -25.52
N GLN A 182 5.32 5.25 -26.22
CA GLN A 182 3.92 5.55 -25.91
C GLN A 182 3.60 5.17 -24.46
N PHE A 183 2.58 5.82 -23.89
CA PHE A 183 2.18 5.57 -22.51
C PHE A 183 2.06 4.07 -22.20
N VAL A 184 2.47 3.67 -20.98
CA VAL A 184 2.34 2.27 -20.54
C VAL A 184 0.86 1.90 -20.50
N SER A 185 0.45 1.04 -21.43
CA SER A 185 -0.92 0.55 -21.52
C SER A 185 -1.20 -0.43 -20.38
N ALA A 186 -2.49 -0.70 -20.13
CA ALA A 186 -2.88 -1.70 -19.13
C ALA A 186 -2.35 -3.10 -19.48
N GLU A 187 -2.23 -3.42 -20.77
CA GLU A 187 -1.74 -4.72 -21.26
C GLU A 187 -0.23 -4.84 -21.07
N GLU A 188 0.53 -3.81 -21.45
CA GLU A 188 1.98 -3.80 -21.26
C GLU A 188 2.35 -3.90 -19.77
N LEU A 189 1.60 -3.22 -18.88
CA LEU A 189 1.80 -3.38 -17.44
C LEU A 189 1.48 -4.81 -16.98
N ARG A 190 0.37 -5.40 -17.46
CA ARG A 190 -0.02 -6.78 -17.12
C ARG A 190 1.07 -7.77 -17.50
N GLU A 191 1.66 -7.63 -18.67
CA GLU A 191 2.77 -8.47 -19.12
C GLU A 191 4.00 -8.30 -18.23
N LYS A 192 4.42 -7.04 -18.01
CA LYS A 192 5.59 -6.70 -17.17
C LYS A 192 5.43 -7.18 -15.73
N LEU A 193 4.21 -7.17 -15.18
CA LEU A 193 3.93 -7.54 -13.79
C LEU A 193 3.30 -8.93 -13.62
N SER A 194 3.13 -9.70 -14.71
CA SER A 194 2.53 -11.04 -14.68
C SER A 194 3.21 -12.00 -13.69
N TYR A 195 4.51 -11.79 -13.44
CA TYR A 195 5.30 -12.56 -12.50
C TYR A 195 4.86 -12.40 -11.05
N LEU A 196 4.25 -11.26 -10.69
CA LEU A 196 3.80 -10.99 -9.32
C LEU A 196 2.80 -12.04 -8.82
N ARG A 197 2.04 -12.66 -9.71
CA ARG A 197 1.08 -13.72 -9.40
C ARG A 197 1.73 -14.91 -8.70
N HIS A 198 3.01 -15.15 -8.95
CA HIS A 198 3.76 -16.27 -8.40
C HIS A 198 4.74 -15.87 -7.29
N GLU A 199 4.91 -14.57 -7.06
CA GLU A 199 5.75 -14.03 -6.01
C GLU A 199 4.92 -13.69 -4.76
N LYS A 200 5.58 -13.69 -3.60
CA LYS A 200 4.97 -13.27 -2.34
C LYS A 200 5.04 -11.75 -2.24
N ALA A 201 3.97 -11.07 -2.64
CA ALA A 201 3.89 -9.62 -2.65
C ALA A 201 2.73 -9.10 -1.80
N LEU A 202 2.85 -7.88 -1.28
CA LEU A 202 1.75 -7.06 -0.80
C LEU A 202 1.48 -5.98 -1.85
N ILE A 203 0.26 -5.92 -2.35
CA ILE A 203 -0.13 -4.91 -3.34
C ILE A 203 -0.77 -3.73 -2.62
N VAL A 204 -0.25 -2.54 -2.84
CA VAL A 204 -0.86 -1.28 -2.40
C VAL A 204 -1.45 -0.61 -3.64
N LYS A 205 -2.78 -0.67 -3.78
CA LYS A 205 -3.49 -0.14 -4.93
C LYS A 205 -3.94 1.28 -4.63
N LEU A 206 -3.50 2.26 -5.42
CA LEU A 206 -3.88 3.66 -5.30
C LEU A 206 -4.98 4.01 -6.29
N VAL A 207 -6.00 4.73 -5.81
CA VAL A 207 -7.14 5.22 -6.57
C VAL A 207 -7.39 6.68 -6.18
N ASP A 208 -7.60 7.55 -7.17
CA ASP A 208 -7.86 8.97 -6.96
C ASP A 208 -9.34 9.17 -6.62
N ILE A 209 -9.67 9.87 -5.52
CA ILE A 209 -11.09 10.08 -5.14
C ILE A 209 -11.85 10.96 -6.12
N VAL A 210 -11.20 11.96 -6.71
CA VAL A 210 -11.86 12.92 -7.62
C VAL A 210 -12.21 12.26 -8.95
N ASP A 211 -11.47 11.22 -9.31
CA ASP A 211 -11.68 10.40 -10.50
C ASP A 211 -11.66 8.92 -10.13
N PHE A 212 -12.52 8.52 -9.20
CA PHE A 212 -12.52 7.16 -8.65
C PHE A 212 -12.75 6.11 -9.73
N ASN A 213 -13.75 6.31 -10.59
CA ASN A 213 -14.08 5.33 -11.63
C ASN A 213 -13.02 5.28 -12.73
N GLY A 214 -12.53 6.43 -13.20
CA GLY A 214 -11.51 6.47 -14.25
C GLY A 214 -10.14 5.98 -13.75
N SER A 215 -9.80 6.24 -12.48
CA SER A 215 -8.53 5.77 -11.92
C SER A 215 -8.56 4.32 -11.43
N PHE A 216 -9.72 3.67 -11.34
CA PHE A 216 -9.86 2.31 -10.86
C PHE A 216 -9.33 1.30 -11.87
N LEU A 217 -8.08 0.85 -11.69
CA LEU A 217 -7.50 -0.22 -12.51
C LEU A 217 -8.27 -1.54 -12.31
N SER A 218 -9.01 -1.95 -13.33
CA SER A 218 -9.75 -3.22 -13.35
C SER A 218 -8.82 -4.40 -13.66
N ARG A 219 -9.25 -5.61 -13.28
CA ARG A 219 -8.52 -6.86 -13.50
C ARG A 219 -7.10 -6.90 -12.93
N ILE A 220 -6.87 -6.19 -11.81
CA ILE A 220 -5.58 -6.23 -11.11
C ILE A 220 -5.21 -7.65 -10.63
N ARG A 221 -6.23 -8.49 -10.41
CA ARG A 221 -6.08 -9.89 -9.97
C ARG A 221 -5.41 -10.78 -11.03
N ASP A 222 -5.47 -10.42 -12.31
CA ASP A 222 -4.87 -11.20 -13.40
C ASP A 222 -3.35 -11.37 -13.20
N PHE A 223 -2.69 -10.32 -12.72
CA PHE A 223 -1.26 -10.31 -12.48
C PHE A 223 -0.89 -10.25 -10.99
N ALA A 224 -1.75 -9.75 -10.10
CA ALA A 224 -1.53 -9.82 -8.66
C ALA A 224 -1.81 -11.21 -8.07
N GLY A 225 -2.66 -12.02 -8.72
CA GLY A 225 -3.05 -13.34 -8.22
C GLY A 225 -3.75 -13.30 -6.87
N ALA A 226 -3.33 -14.21 -5.99
CA ALA A 226 -3.84 -14.34 -4.62
C ALA A 226 -3.15 -13.40 -3.61
N ASN A 227 -2.27 -12.50 -4.08
CA ASN A 227 -1.61 -11.55 -3.18
C ASN A 227 -2.65 -10.64 -2.49
N PRO A 228 -2.41 -10.28 -1.21
CA PRO A 228 -3.24 -9.32 -0.50
C PRO A 228 -3.15 -7.94 -1.15
N ILE A 229 -4.27 -7.22 -1.09
CA ILE A 229 -4.39 -5.88 -1.67
C ILE A 229 -4.86 -4.94 -0.56
N VAL A 230 -4.08 -3.91 -0.26
CA VAL A 230 -4.50 -2.75 0.55
C VAL A 230 -4.93 -1.66 -0.43
N LEU A 231 -6.15 -1.15 -0.27
CA LEU A 231 -6.68 -0.09 -1.12
C LEU A 231 -6.45 1.27 -0.46
N VAL A 232 -5.79 2.16 -1.18
CA VAL A 232 -5.48 3.52 -0.74
C VAL A 232 -6.19 4.50 -1.66
N ILE A 233 -7.11 5.26 -1.09
CA ILE A 233 -7.80 6.35 -1.78
C ILE A 233 -6.99 7.62 -1.53
N THR A 234 -6.58 8.29 -2.60
CA THR A 234 -5.71 9.46 -2.55
C THR A 234 -6.49 10.75 -2.77
N LYS A 235 -5.84 11.88 -2.45
CA LYS A 235 -6.32 13.25 -2.69
C LYS A 235 -7.59 13.65 -1.94
N VAL A 236 -7.84 13.08 -0.76
CA VAL A 236 -9.01 13.44 0.06
C VAL A 236 -8.99 14.90 0.54
N ASP A 237 -7.84 15.57 0.45
CA ASP A 237 -7.72 17.01 0.70
C ASP A 237 -8.44 17.89 -0.34
N LEU A 238 -8.76 17.32 -1.51
CA LEU A 238 -9.50 18.02 -2.57
C LEU A 238 -11.01 18.02 -2.32
N LEU A 239 -11.53 17.13 -1.45
CA LEU A 239 -12.95 17.06 -1.14
C LEU A 239 -13.43 18.32 -0.42
N PRO A 240 -14.68 18.77 -0.62
CA PRO A 240 -15.27 19.87 0.15
C PRO A 240 -15.12 19.69 1.68
N ARG A 241 -15.14 20.79 2.44
CA ARG A 241 -14.91 20.75 3.90
C ARG A 241 -15.97 19.95 4.64
N ASP A 242 -17.21 20.04 4.17
CA ASP A 242 -18.39 19.45 4.80
C ASP A 242 -18.63 18.01 4.35
N THR A 243 -17.70 17.41 3.62
CA THR A 243 -17.79 16.01 3.19
C THR A 243 -17.48 15.08 4.35
N ASP A 244 -18.46 14.26 4.75
CA ASP A 244 -18.25 13.19 5.73
C ASP A 244 -17.39 12.07 5.12
N LEU A 245 -16.18 11.90 5.67
CA LEU A 245 -15.25 10.86 5.23
C LEU A 245 -15.75 9.44 5.55
N ASN A 246 -16.64 9.27 6.53
CA ASN A 246 -17.25 7.97 6.82
C ASN A 246 -18.14 7.52 5.67
N CYS A 247 -19.05 8.40 5.22
CA CYS A 247 -19.91 8.13 4.07
C CYS A 247 -19.09 7.85 2.80
N ILE A 248 -17.98 8.57 2.58
CA ILE A 248 -17.07 8.28 1.48
C ILE A 248 -16.43 6.90 1.64
N GLY A 249 -16.01 6.53 2.86
CA GLY A 249 -15.47 5.21 3.16
C GLY A 249 -16.46 4.09 2.81
N ASP A 250 -17.71 4.22 3.27
CA ASP A 250 -18.78 3.26 3.01
C ASP A 250 -19.07 3.13 1.51
N TRP A 251 -19.17 4.27 0.81
CA TRP A 251 -19.36 4.30 -0.64
C TRP A 251 -18.19 3.66 -1.40
N VAL A 252 -16.95 3.84 -0.95
CA VAL A 252 -15.77 3.20 -1.54
C VAL A 252 -15.85 1.69 -1.33
N VAL A 253 -16.18 1.22 -0.12
CA VAL A 253 -16.32 -0.20 0.18
C VAL A 253 -17.41 -0.83 -0.70
N GLU A 254 -18.58 -0.22 -0.78
CA GLU A 254 -19.67 -0.65 -1.65
C GLU A 254 -19.22 -0.71 -3.12
N SER A 255 -18.53 0.32 -3.59
CA SER A 255 -18.01 0.38 -4.96
C SER A 255 -16.97 -0.69 -5.27
N VAL A 256 -16.15 -1.07 -4.28
CA VAL A 256 -15.14 -2.14 -4.39
C VAL A 256 -15.81 -3.51 -4.43
N VAL A 257 -16.81 -3.74 -3.59
CA VAL A 257 -17.63 -4.96 -3.56
C VAL A 257 -18.36 -5.14 -4.89
N ARG A 258 -18.99 -4.09 -5.41
CA ARG A 258 -19.65 -4.09 -6.73
C ARG A 258 -18.68 -4.42 -7.87
N LYS A 259 -17.42 -3.99 -7.76
CA LYS A 259 -16.34 -4.31 -8.70
C LYS A 259 -15.68 -5.67 -8.44
N LYS A 260 -16.20 -6.47 -7.50
CA LYS A 260 -15.74 -7.82 -7.14
C LYS A 260 -14.26 -7.88 -6.79
N LEU A 261 -13.74 -6.82 -6.17
CA LEU A 261 -12.34 -6.76 -5.75
C LEU A 261 -12.22 -7.02 -4.25
N ASN A 262 -11.64 -8.15 -3.89
CA ASN A 262 -11.33 -8.44 -2.48
C ASN A 262 -10.11 -7.62 -2.06
N VAL A 263 -10.25 -6.80 -1.02
CA VAL A 263 -9.17 -6.01 -0.41
C VAL A 263 -9.06 -6.37 1.08
N LEU A 264 -7.89 -6.15 1.69
CA LEU A 264 -7.70 -6.36 3.13
C LEU A 264 -8.29 -5.22 3.95
N SER A 265 -8.04 -3.99 3.49
CA SER A 265 -8.45 -2.77 4.15
C SER A 265 -8.51 -1.62 3.15
N VAL A 266 -9.26 -0.58 3.50
CA VAL A 266 -9.45 0.64 2.72
C VAL A 266 -9.01 1.83 3.56
N HIS A 267 -8.18 2.70 2.98
CA HIS A 267 -7.63 3.86 3.66
C HIS A 267 -7.85 5.13 2.85
N LEU A 268 -8.41 6.15 3.47
CA LEU A 268 -8.58 7.49 2.91
C LEU A 268 -7.34 8.34 3.24
N THR A 269 -6.67 8.88 2.23
CA THR A 269 -5.37 9.55 2.42
C THR A 269 -5.20 10.82 1.59
N SER A 270 -4.37 11.72 2.12
CA SER A 270 -3.81 12.83 1.37
C SER A 270 -2.30 12.83 1.54
N SER A 271 -1.58 12.76 0.42
CA SER A 271 -0.12 12.90 0.41
C SER A 271 0.33 14.34 0.67
N LYS A 272 -0.54 15.33 0.38
CA LYS A 272 -0.25 16.76 0.57
C LYS A 272 -0.35 17.15 2.04
N SER A 273 -1.43 16.77 2.72
CA SER A 273 -1.64 17.07 4.14
C SER A 273 -1.15 15.97 5.09
N LEU A 274 -0.63 14.86 4.55
CA LEU A 274 -0.20 13.65 5.28
C LEU A 274 -1.32 12.92 6.05
N VAL A 275 -2.57 13.33 5.86
CA VAL A 275 -3.74 12.70 6.49
C VAL A 275 -3.85 11.23 6.04
N GLY A 276 -4.08 10.34 6.99
CA GLY A 276 -4.28 8.90 6.76
C GLY A 276 -3.01 8.10 6.43
N ILE A 277 -1.88 8.76 6.12
CA ILE A 277 -0.62 8.09 5.73
C ILE A 277 -0.09 7.17 6.82
N THR A 278 -0.15 7.60 8.09
CA THR A 278 0.30 6.79 9.23
C THR A 278 -0.49 5.49 9.36
N GLY A 279 -1.81 5.52 9.15
CA GLY A 279 -2.65 4.32 9.19
C GLY A 279 -2.26 3.32 8.11
N VAL A 280 -1.98 3.80 6.89
CA VAL A 280 -1.50 2.94 5.80
C VAL A 280 -0.14 2.35 6.10
N ILE A 281 0.80 3.12 6.69
CA ILE A 281 2.12 2.62 7.09
C ILE A 281 1.97 1.47 8.08
N SER A 282 1.13 1.63 9.11
CA SER A 282 0.88 0.59 10.11
C SER A 282 0.30 -0.67 9.49
N GLU A 283 -0.69 -0.53 8.61
CA GLU A 283 -1.28 -1.65 7.88
C GLU A 283 -0.25 -2.38 7.00
N ILE A 284 0.56 -1.63 6.25
CA ILE A 284 1.63 -2.20 5.43
C ILE A 284 2.63 -2.96 6.30
N GLN A 285 3.07 -2.40 7.42
CA GLN A 285 4.01 -3.08 8.33
C GLN A 285 3.42 -4.38 8.89
N GLN A 286 2.14 -4.37 9.26
CA GLN A 286 1.43 -5.54 9.78
C GLN A 286 1.24 -6.64 8.72
N GLU A 287 0.84 -6.27 7.50
CA GLU A 287 0.45 -7.21 6.46
C GLU A 287 1.59 -7.62 5.53
N LYS A 288 2.69 -6.87 5.52
CA LYS A 288 3.88 -7.18 4.72
C LYS A 288 4.42 -8.57 5.04
N LYS A 289 4.55 -8.97 6.32
CA LYS A 289 4.96 -10.34 6.71
C LYS A 289 6.15 -10.88 5.87
N ALA A 290 7.22 -10.06 5.76
CA ALA A 290 8.42 -10.29 4.94
C ALA A 290 8.21 -10.37 3.40
N ARG A 291 7.09 -9.89 2.87
CA ARG A 291 6.81 -9.75 1.43
C ARG A 291 7.41 -8.47 0.87
N ASP A 292 7.60 -8.45 -0.44
CA ASP A 292 7.87 -7.21 -1.15
C ASP A 292 6.57 -6.42 -1.34
N VAL A 293 6.65 -5.10 -1.27
CA VAL A 293 5.49 -4.19 -1.39
C VAL A 293 5.51 -3.53 -2.75
N TYR A 294 4.41 -3.63 -3.50
CA TYR A 294 4.27 -3.04 -4.83
C TYR A 294 3.19 -1.98 -4.83
N ILE A 295 3.55 -0.76 -5.22
CA ILE A 295 2.61 0.35 -5.35
C ILE A 295 2.10 0.38 -6.78
N LEU A 296 0.80 0.15 -6.94
CA LEU A 296 0.13 0.08 -8.24
C LEU A 296 -0.96 1.14 -8.34
N GLY A 297 -1.19 1.66 -9.55
CA GLY A 297 -2.27 2.59 -9.81
C GLY A 297 -2.11 3.29 -11.15
N SER A 298 -3.16 3.98 -11.57
CA SER A 298 -3.19 4.71 -12.83
C SER A 298 -2.17 5.87 -12.84
N ALA A 299 -1.89 6.46 -14.00
CA ALA A 299 -1.12 7.69 -14.09
C ALA A 299 -1.79 8.81 -13.27
N ASN A 300 -1.04 9.75 -12.70
CA ASN A 300 -1.57 10.92 -11.97
C ASN A 300 -2.46 10.65 -10.74
N VAL A 301 -2.58 9.41 -10.26
CA VAL A 301 -3.26 9.10 -8.97
C VAL A 301 -2.44 9.54 -7.74
N GLY A 302 -1.19 9.92 -7.93
CA GLY A 302 -0.30 10.37 -6.85
C GLY A 302 0.59 9.28 -6.25
N LYS A 303 1.02 8.26 -7.01
CA LYS A 303 1.94 7.21 -6.51
C LYS A 303 3.24 7.77 -5.94
N SER A 304 3.97 8.56 -6.71
CA SER A 304 5.22 9.17 -6.28
C SER A 304 5.00 10.15 -5.11
N ALA A 305 3.85 10.85 -5.09
CA ALA A 305 3.41 11.71 -3.98
C ALA A 305 3.24 10.91 -2.69
N PHE A 306 2.50 9.80 -2.76
CA PHE A 306 2.26 8.89 -1.66
C PHE A 306 3.57 8.28 -1.13
N ILE A 307 4.47 7.85 -2.01
CA ILE A 307 5.78 7.29 -1.61
C ILE A 307 6.59 8.32 -0.82
N SER A 308 6.70 9.56 -1.30
CA SER A 308 7.45 10.58 -0.56
C SER A 308 6.78 10.92 0.76
N ALA A 309 5.45 10.96 0.82
CA ALA A 309 4.72 11.20 2.06
C ALA A 309 4.97 10.08 3.07
N MET A 310 4.91 8.82 2.60
CA MET A 310 5.20 7.63 3.39
C MET A 310 6.64 7.65 3.94
N LEU A 311 7.64 7.87 3.09
CA LEU A 311 9.05 7.98 3.50
C LEU A 311 9.28 9.17 4.45
N LYS A 312 8.57 10.28 4.27
CA LYS A 312 8.60 11.43 5.19
C LYS A 312 8.13 11.05 6.59
N THR A 313 6.98 10.40 6.68
CA THR A 313 6.40 9.97 7.95
C THR A 313 7.21 8.85 8.61
N MET A 314 7.80 7.94 7.85
CA MET A 314 8.61 6.84 8.40
C MET A 314 9.98 7.29 8.90
N ALA A 315 10.61 8.28 8.27
CA ALA A 315 11.96 8.72 8.62
C ALA A 315 12.14 9.20 10.06
N TYR A 316 11.06 9.61 10.73
CA TYR A 316 11.09 9.97 12.16
C TYR A 316 11.44 8.78 13.06
N LYS A 317 11.16 7.54 12.62
CA LYS A 317 11.34 6.32 13.42
C LYS A 317 12.28 5.31 12.78
N ASP A 318 12.44 5.35 11.45
CA ASP A 318 13.22 4.39 10.69
C ASP A 318 14.38 5.09 9.95
N PRO A 319 15.64 4.84 10.34
CA PRO A 319 16.81 5.44 9.69
C PRO A 319 16.97 4.97 8.23
N VAL A 320 16.48 3.79 7.88
CA VAL A 320 16.50 3.27 6.50
C VAL A 320 15.56 4.12 5.64
N ALA A 321 14.36 4.41 6.15
CA ALA A 321 13.43 5.30 5.47
C ALA A 321 13.98 6.74 5.35
N ALA A 322 14.71 7.23 6.36
CA ALA A 322 15.38 8.52 6.31
C ALA A 322 16.44 8.59 5.20
N ALA A 323 17.27 7.56 5.05
CA ALA A 323 18.24 7.46 3.96
C ALA A 323 17.56 7.40 2.57
N ALA A 324 16.44 6.67 2.47
CA ALA A 324 15.69 6.53 1.23
C ALA A 324 15.06 7.85 0.73
N GLN A 325 14.85 8.84 1.60
CA GLN A 325 14.34 10.15 1.19
C GLN A 325 15.23 10.87 0.18
N LYS A 326 16.54 10.62 0.24
CA LYS A 326 17.54 11.25 -0.64
C LYS A 326 17.36 10.81 -2.10
N TYR A 327 16.92 9.58 -2.33
CA TYR A 327 16.79 8.96 -3.66
C TYR A 327 15.35 8.52 -3.93
N LYS A 328 14.40 9.44 -3.68
CA LYS A 328 12.97 9.18 -3.88
C LYS A 328 12.54 9.37 -5.35
N PRO A 329 11.44 8.71 -5.78
CA PRO A 329 10.86 8.92 -7.12
C PRO A 329 10.47 10.38 -7.36
N ILE A 330 10.55 10.81 -8.62
CA ILE A 330 10.20 12.18 -9.00
C ILE A 330 8.69 12.38 -9.02
N GLN A 331 8.26 13.58 -8.62
CA GLN A 331 6.85 13.98 -8.58
C GLN A 331 6.63 15.11 -9.58
N SER A 332 5.59 14.99 -10.38
CA SER A 332 5.12 16.05 -11.27
C SER A 332 3.64 15.84 -11.58
N ALA A 333 2.99 16.90 -12.05
CA ALA A 333 1.63 16.84 -12.58
C ALA A 333 1.60 16.22 -14.00
N VAL A 334 2.71 16.26 -14.75
CA VAL A 334 2.76 15.60 -16.06
C VAL A 334 2.72 14.08 -15.91
N PRO A 335 1.99 13.37 -16.79
CA PRO A 335 2.05 11.91 -16.83
C PRO A 335 3.45 11.41 -17.24
N GLY A 336 3.79 10.18 -16.84
CA GLY A 336 5.04 9.53 -17.25
C GLY A 336 6.27 9.85 -16.38
N THR A 337 6.06 10.29 -15.13
CA THR A 337 7.16 10.49 -14.16
C THR A 337 7.93 9.19 -13.87
N THR A 338 7.23 8.07 -13.74
CA THR A 338 7.79 6.72 -13.52
C THR A 338 7.64 5.89 -14.79
N LEU A 339 8.76 5.54 -15.43
CA LEU A 339 8.83 4.76 -16.68
C LEU A 339 9.25 3.30 -16.45
N GLY A 340 10.07 3.07 -15.43
CA GLY A 340 10.50 1.73 -15.02
C GLY A 340 10.18 1.48 -13.55
N PRO A 341 10.17 0.21 -13.10
CA PRO A 341 10.02 -0.10 -11.69
C PRO A 341 11.21 0.46 -10.90
N ILE A 342 10.94 1.21 -9.82
CA ILE A 342 11.96 1.78 -8.95
C ILE A 342 11.95 1.01 -7.64
N GLN A 343 13.08 0.39 -7.30
CA GLN A 343 13.25 -0.30 -6.03
C GLN A 343 13.70 0.69 -4.96
N ILE A 344 12.98 0.71 -3.84
CA ILE A 344 13.23 1.58 -2.69
C ILE A 344 13.40 0.70 -1.45
N GLU A 345 14.50 0.90 -0.76
CA GLU A 345 14.75 0.28 0.54
C GLU A 345 14.09 1.15 1.61
N ALA A 346 12.81 0.90 1.86
CA ALA A 346 11.98 1.76 2.71
C ALA A 346 11.79 1.25 4.14
N PHE A 347 12.18 0.00 4.44
CA PHE A 347 11.79 -0.68 5.69
C PHE A 347 12.99 -1.32 6.39
N LEU A 348 13.08 -1.12 7.70
CA LEU A 348 13.92 -1.91 8.59
C LEU A 348 13.38 -3.35 8.71
N GLY A 349 14.24 -4.37 8.59
CA GLY A 349 13.85 -5.79 8.72
C GLY A 349 13.56 -6.53 7.41
N GLY A 350 13.94 -5.98 6.26
CA GLY A 350 13.90 -6.66 4.96
C GLY A 350 12.58 -6.47 4.19
N GLY A 351 12.56 -6.94 2.93
CA GLY A 351 11.48 -6.73 1.96
C GLY A 351 11.50 -5.32 1.35
N LYS A 352 11.38 -5.23 0.02
CA LYS A 352 11.59 -4.00 -0.74
C LYS A 352 10.27 -3.33 -1.10
N LEU A 353 10.30 -2.01 -1.27
CA LEU A 353 9.19 -1.25 -1.85
C LEU A 353 9.48 -1.05 -3.35
N TYR A 354 8.50 -1.29 -4.20
CA TYR A 354 8.61 -1.06 -5.64
C TYR A 354 7.58 -0.01 -6.06
N ASP A 355 8.06 1.14 -6.56
CA ASP A 355 7.24 2.04 -7.37
C ASP A 355 7.09 1.45 -8.76
N THR A 356 5.89 1.49 -9.32
CA THR A 356 5.61 0.95 -10.65
C THR A 356 5.13 2.05 -11.59
N PRO A 357 5.41 1.93 -12.90
CA PRO A 357 4.86 2.86 -13.88
C PRO A 357 3.35 2.98 -13.77
N GLY A 358 2.84 4.21 -13.85
CA GLY A 358 1.41 4.45 -13.82
C GLY A 358 0.73 3.97 -15.10
N VAL A 359 -0.35 3.21 -14.97
CA VAL A 359 -1.14 2.81 -16.13
C VAL A 359 -1.81 4.03 -16.74
N HIS A 360 -1.58 4.25 -18.02
CA HIS A 360 -2.36 5.22 -18.77
C HIS A 360 -3.67 4.58 -19.21
N LEU A 361 -4.77 5.23 -18.84
CA LEU A 361 -6.12 4.76 -19.11
C LEU A 361 -6.78 5.79 -20.02
N HIS A 362 -7.00 5.43 -21.28
CA HIS A 362 -7.47 6.34 -22.33
C HIS A 362 -8.83 7.00 -22.01
N HIS A 363 -9.65 6.38 -21.17
CA HIS A 363 -10.95 6.92 -20.76
C HIS A 363 -10.87 8.01 -19.67
N ARG A 364 -9.68 8.32 -19.16
CA ARG A 364 -9.50 9.35 -18.13
C ARG A 364 -9.33 10.72 -18.76
N GLN A 365 -9.90 11.75 -18.15
CA GLN A 365 -9.73 13.13 -18.61
C GLN A 365 -8.25 13.52 -18.71
N ALA A 366 -7.45 13.17 -17.69
CA ALA A 366 -6.01 13.44 -17.66
C ALA A 366 -5.20 12.71 -18.75
N ALA A 367 -5.80 11.76 -19.47
CA ALA A 367 -5.19 11.09 -20.62
C ALA A 367 -5.48 11.79 -21.95
N VAL A 368 -6.54 12.60 -22.03
CA VAL A 368 -7.00 13.26 -23.26
C VAL A 368 -6.51 14.71 -23.33
N ILE A 369 -6.29 15.34 -22.16
CA ILE A 369 -5.87 16.74 -22.04
C ILE A 369 -4.38 16.91 -22.40
N HIS A 370 -4.03 18.00 -23.10
CA HIS A 370 -2.64 18.35 -23.39
C HIS A 370 -1.84 18.64 -22.12
N ALA A 371 -0.55 18.34 -22.10
CA ALA A 371 0.28 18.46 -20.90
C ALA A 371 0.31 19.89 -20.32
N ASP A 372 0.20 20.90 -21.20
CA ASP A 372 0.21 22.32 -20.83
C ASP A 372 -1.09 22.79 -20.17
N ASP A 373 -2.23 22.18 -20.54
CA ASP A 373 -3.54 22.52 -20.01
C ASP A 373 -3.84 21.77 -18.71
N LEU A 374 -3.18 20.63 -18.50
CA LEU A 374 -3.42 19.75 -17.37
C LEU A 374 -3.31 20.45 -15.99
N PRO A 375 -2.34 21.39 -15.74
CA PRO A 375 -2.28 22.12 -14.48
C PRO A 375 -3.50 23.00 -14.20
N SER A 376 -4.13 23.53 -15.25
CA SER A 376 -5.31 24.40 -15.14
C SER A 376 -6.59 23.61 -14.84
N LEU A 377 -6.67 22.38 -15.36
CA LEU A 377 -7.84 21.50 -15.20
C LEU A 377 -7.74 20.57 -13.99
N ALA A 378 -6.52 20.20 -13.57
CA ALA A 378 -6.31 19.37 -12.38
C ALA A 378 -6.55 20.19 -11.10
N PRO A 379 -7.42 19.73 -10.17
CA PRO A 379 -7.67 20.48 -8.95
C PRO A 379 -6.41 20.57 -8.07
N GLN A 380 -5.93 21.78 -7.86
CA GLN A 380 -4.74 22.07 -7.02
C GLN A 380 -5.11 22.34 -5.56
N SER A 381 -6.37 22.70 -5.33
CA SER A 381 -6.91 23.08 -4.04
C SER A 381 -8.29 22.47 -3.85
N ARG A 382 -8.79 22.59 -2.63
CA ARG A 382 -10.09 22.05 -2.22
C ARG A 382 -11.20 22.51 -3.16
N LEU A 383 -11.98 21.57 -3.65
CA LEU A 383 -13.17 21.83 -4.47
C LEU A 383 -14.21 22.61 -3.66
N LYS A 384 -14.77 23.64 -4.28
CA LYS A 384 -15.83 24.46 -3.70
C LYS A 384 -17.14 24.15 -4.43
N GLY A 385 -18.18 23.82 -3.68
CA GLY A 385 -19.52 23.72 -4.23
C GLY A 385 -19.95 25.07 -4.80
N ARG A 386 -20.47 25.08 -6.02
CA ARG A 386 -21.18 26.24 -6.59
C ARG A 386 -22.65 25.85 -6.71
N CYS A 387 -23.54 26.61 -6.08
CA CYS A 387 -24.96 26.51 -6.37
C CYS A 387 -25.20 27.20 -7.72
N PHE A 388 -25.70 26.43 -8.67
CA PHE A 388 -26.30 27.02 -9.87
C PHE A 388 -27.76 27.31 -9.53
N PRO A 389 -28.25 28.55 -9.74
CA PRO A 389 -29.65 28.84 -9.54
C PRO A 389 -30.47 27.93 -10.45
N ASN A 390 -31.57 27.37 -9.93
CA ASN A 390 -32.58 26.74 -10.77
C ASN A 390 -33.08 27.83 -11.73
N ILE A 391 -32.70 27.74 -13.00
CA ILE A 391 -33.35 28.49 -14.05
C ILE A 391 -34.77 27.91 -14.09
N MET A 392 -35.69 28.53 -13.35
CA MET A 392 -37.11 28.38 -13.66
C MET A 392 -37.23 28.80 -15.12
N LEU A 393 -37.51 27.83 -15.99
CA LEU A 393 -38.04 28.10 -17.31
C LEU A 393 -39.30 28.92 -17.07
N CYS A 394 -39.20 30.24 -17.21
CA CYS A 394 -40.36 31.08 -17.41
C CYS A 394 -40.99 30.62 -18.73
N SER A 395 -41.94 29.70 -18.63
CA SER A 395 -42.93 29.45 -19.67
C SER A 395 -43.68 30.75 -19.89
N GLY A 396 -43.28 31.49 -20.93
CA GLY A 396 -44.02 32.60 -21.51
C GLY A 396 -45.13 32.12 -22.42
#